data_AF-A0A7W2EJ01-F1
#
_entry.id   AF-A0A7W2EJ01-F1
#
_cell.length_a   1.000
_cell.length_b   1.000
_cell.length_c   1.000
_cell.angle_alpha   90.00
_cell.angle_beta   90.00
_cell.angle_gamma   90.00
#
_symmetry.space_group_name_H-M   'P 1'
#
loop_
_entity.id
_entity.type
_entity.pdbx_description
1 polymer ?
#
loop_
_entity_poly.entity_id
_entity_poly.type
_entity_poly.pdbx_seq_one_letter_code
_entity_poly.pdbx_strand_id
1 'polypeptide(L)'
;MIFVVETEERTLIAFHTEAEAIANCEGLDVEAAIWLFWSDRGEPLKPEFSVPNRRGMFVVENGIYSLVPATPDHHANLDEALDEILNFESPPPFNSAEAVRTYLQNQGRV
;
A
#
# COMPACT_ATOMS: atom_id res chain seq x y z
N MET A 1 -6.85 -0.02 8.71
CA MET A 1 -6.78 0.64 7.38
C MET A 1 -5.42 0.34 6.80
N ILE A 2 -5.35 0.07 5.50
CA ILE A 2 -4.11 -0.02 4.74
C ILE A 2 -4.22 0.96 3.59
N PHE A 3 -3.24 1.83 3.45
CA PHE A 3 -3.13 2.69 2.29
C PHE A 3 -2.17 2.04 1.31
N VAL A 4 -2.52 2.06 0.03
CA VAL A 4 -1.65 1.60 -1.04
C VAL A 4 -1.53 2.69 -2.09
N VAL A 5 -0.39 2.70 -2.77
CA VAL A 5 -0.15 3.57 -3.92
C VAL A 5 0.31 2.70 -5.07
N GLU A 6 -0.42 2.80 -6.17
CA GLU A 6 0.04 2.36 -7.48
C GLU A 6 1.04 3.42 -7.99
N THR A 7 2.26 3.00 -8.31
CA THR A 7 3.39 3.92 -8.51
C THR A 7 3.48 4.52 -9.91
N GLU A 8 2.88 3.90 -10.93
CA GLU A 8 2.94 4.38 -12.31
C GLU A 8 2.00 5.58 -12.54
N GLU A 9 0.76 5.48 -12.08
CA GLU A 9 -0.27 6.52 -12.13
C GLU A 9 -0.31 7.38 -10.86
N ARG A 10 0.43 6.99 -9.82
CA ARG A 10 0.50 7.66 -8.51
C ARG A 10 -0.89 7.79 -7.90
N THR A 11 -1.59 6.66 -7.88
CA THR A 11 -2.98 6.56 -7.45
C THR A 11 -3.05 5.94 -6.06
N LEU A 12 -3.64 6.65 -5.11
CA LEU A 12 -3.84 6.17 -3.75
C LEU A 12 -5.19 5.46 -3.60
N ILE A 13 -5.14 4.28 -2.96
CA ILE A 13 -6.31 3.48 -2.60
C ILE A 13 -6.22 3.13 -1.11
N ALA A 14 -7.34 3.22 -0.39
CA ALA A 14 -7.46 2.92 1.02
C ALA A 14 -8.36 1.70 1.22
N PHE A 15 -7.83 0.67 1.86
CA PHE A 15 -8.52 -0.57 2.18
C PHE A 15 -8.76 -0.70 3.68
N HIS A 16 -9.92 -1.22 4.08
CA HIS A 16 -10.26 -1.32 5.49
C HIS A 16 -9.34 -2.30 6.22
N THR A 17 -8.96 -3.38 5.54
CA THR A 17 -8.14 -4.47 6.08
C THR A 17 -6.95 -4.81 5.18
N GLU A 18 -5.94 -5.45 5.76
CA GLU A 18 -4.82 -6.04 5.02
C GLU A 18 -5.28 -7.10 4.01
N ALA A 19 -6.27 -7.93 4.36
CA ALA A 19 -6.80 -8.93 3.46
C ALA A 19 -7.42 -8.33 2.19
N GLU A 20 -8.10 -7.19 2.31
CA GLU A 20 -8.63 -6.46 1.15
C GLU A 20 -7.51 -5.89 0.28
N ALA A 21 -6.47 -5.30 0.88
CA ALA A 21 -5.32 -4.79 0.13
C ALA A 21 -4.62 -5.92 -0.66
N ILE A 22 -4.34 -7.04 0.01
CA ILE A 22 -3.68 -8.20 -0.60
C ILE A 22 -4.52 -8.81 -1.74
N ALA A 23 -5.85 -8.81 -1.59
CA ALA A 23 -6.75 -9.32 -2.61
C ALA A 23 -6.80 -8.45 -3.88
N ASN A 24 -6.43 -7.16 -3.79
CA ASN A 24 -6.45 -6.23 -4.92
C ASN A 24 -5.05 -5.95 -5.50
N CYS A 25 -3.98 -6.13 -4.72
CA CYS A 25 -2.61 -5.94 -5.17
C CYS A 25 -1.97 -7.30 -5.54
N GLU A 26 -1.89 -7.60 -6.83
CA GLU A 26 -1.35 -8.87 -7.33
C GLU A 26 0.11 -9.09 -6.90
N GLY A 27 0.43 -10.31 -6.44
CA GLY A 27 1.75 -10.65 -5.90
C GLY A 27 2.92 -10.40 -6.86
N LEU A 28 2.70 -10.51 -8.18
CA LEU A 28 3.71 -10.21 -9.19
C LEU A 28 4.03 -8.72 -9.27
N ASP A 29 3.00 -7.87 -9.20
CA ASP A 29 3.15 -6.42 -9.24
C ASP A 29 3.76 -5.91 -7.93
N VAL A 30 3.40 -6.56 -6.82
CA VAL A 30 4.03 -6.36 -5.51
C VAL A 30 5.52 -6.72 -5.55
N GLU A 31 5.90 -7.84 -6.16
CA GLU A 31 7.31 -8.22 -6.35
C GLU A 31 8.06 -7.25 -7.29
N ALA A 32 7.36 -6.65 -8.25
CA ALA A 32 7.90 -5.65 -9.17
C ALA A 32 7.95 -4.22 -8.58
N ALA A 33 7.56 -4.04 -7.31
CA ALA A 33 7.48 -2.75 -6.62
C ALA A 33 6.55 -1.72 -7.29
N ILE A 34 5.52 -2.19 -8.00
CA ILE A 34 4.45 -1.34 -8.57
C ILE A 34 3.57 -0.78 -7.45
N TRP A 35 3.44 -1.53 -6.35
CA TRP A 35 2.64 -1.16 -5.18
C TRP A 35 3.52 -0.78 -3.98
N LEU A 36 3.21 0.36 -3.36
CA LEU A 36 3.71 0.76 -2.04
C LEU A 36 2.58 0.67 -1.01
N PHE A 37 2.92 0.36 0.24
CA PHE A 37 1.96 0.05 1.30
C PHE A 37 2.27 0.84 2.58
N TRP A 38 1.23 1.32 3.26
CA TRP A 38 1.34 1.99 4.56
C TRP A 38 0.29 1.49 5.54
N SER A 39 0.64 1.51 6.82
CA SER A 39 -0.26 1.23 7.94
C SER A 39 -1.32 2.32 8.11
N ASP A 40 -2.27 2.10 9.01
CA ASP A 40 -3.25 3.11 9.41
C ASP A 40 -2.64 4.36 10.06
N ARG A 41 -1.38 4.26 10.52
CA ARG A 41 -0.57 5.37 11.04
C ARG A 41 0.28 6.05 9.98
N GLY A 42 0.23 5.59 8.73
CA GLY A 42 1.04 6.13 7.65
C GLY A 42 2.50 5.67 7.69
N GLU A 43 2.81 4.64 8.48
CA GLU A 43 4.14 4.03 8.54
C GLU A 43 4.34 3.08 7.36
N PRO A 44 5.52 3.03 6.73
CA PRO A 44 5.77 2.18 5.58
C PRO A 44 5.67 0.69 5.95
N LEU A 45 5.00 -0.06 5.09
CA LEU A 45 4.90 -1.53 5.16
C LEU A 45 5.60 -2.14 3.96
N LYS A 46 6.06 -3.38 4.11
CA LYS A 46 6.62 -4.17 3.01
C LYS A 46 5.92 -5.53 2.92
N PRO A 47 5.81 -6.09 1.72
CA PRO A 47 5.34 -7.46 1.54
C PRO A 47 6.40 -8.46 2.03
N GLU A 48 5.99 -9.45 2.81
CA GLU A 48 6.79 -10.61 3.15
C GLU A 48 6.13 -11.87 2.59
N PHE A 49 6.76 -12.48 1.58
CA PHE A 49 6.23 -13.66 0.90
C PHE A 49 6.47 -14.92 1.74
N SER A 50 5.40 -15.54 2.21
CA SER A 50 5.40 -16.87 2.83
C SER A 50 5.41 -17.98 1.78
N VAL A 51 4.79 -17.73 0.63
CA VAL A 51 4.87 -18.57 -0.57
C VAL A 51 5.31 -17.67 -1.73
N PRO A 52 6.44 -17.95 -2.39
CA PRO A 52 6.92 -17.11 -3.48
C PRO A 52 6.02 -17.23 -4.72
N ASN A 53 6.02 -16.18 -5.54
CA ASN A 53 5.43 -16.23 -6.88
C ASN A 53 6.11 -17.31 -7.71
N ARG A 54 5.35 -18.00 -8.57
CA ARG A 54 5.91 -18.97 -9.52
C ARG A 54 5.77 -18.46 -10.94
N ARG A 55 6.90 -18.40 -11.64
CA ARG A 55 6.97 -18.05 -13.07
C ARG A 55 7.51 -19.25 -13.84
N GLY A 56 6.64 -19.95 -14.55
CA GLY A 56 6.98 -21.07 -15.42
C GLY A 56 6.65 -20.80 -16.88
N MET A 57 7.08 -21.68 -17.78
CA MET A 57 6.88 -21.53 -19.22
C MET A 57 5.40 -21.56 -19.65
N PHE A 58 4.50 -22.08 -18.80
CA PHE A 58 3.06 -22.21 -19.07
C PHE A 58 2.14 -21.82 -17.91
N VAL A 59 2.69 -21.51 -16.73
CA VAL A 59 1.93 -21.23 -15.51
C VAL A 59 2.57 -20.06 -14.79
N VAL A 60 1.72 -19.08 -14.45
CA VAL A 60 2.06 -17.97 -13.56
C VAL A 60 1.11 -18.07 -12.37
N GLU A 61 1.68 -18.21 -11.18
CA GLU A 61 0.91 -18.28 -9.92
C GLU A 61 1.38 -17.16 -8.99
N ASN A 62 0.42 -16.38 -8.49
CA ASN A 62 0.65 -15.45 -7.40
C ASN A 62 0.97 -16.22 -6.13
N GLY A 63 2.01 -15.77 -5.44
CA GLY A 63 2.40 -16.23 -4.13
C GLY A 63 1.45 -15.72 -3.04
N ILE A 64 1.79 -16.03 -1.80
CA ILE A 64 1.07 -15.57 -0.61
C ILE A 64 2.03 -14.69 0.20
N TYR A 65 1.62 -13.46 0.47
CA TYR A 65 2.38 -12.52 1.29
C TYR A 65 1.52 -11.92 2.40
N SER A 66 2.19 -11.35 3.41
CA SER A 66 1.60 -10.50 4.44
C SER A 66 2.31 -9.16 4.47
N LEU A 67 1.67 -8.13 5.00
CA LEU A 67 2.29 -6.81 5.17
C LEU A 67 2.94 -6.71 6.54
N VAL A 68 4.23 -6.41 6.56
CA VAL A 68 5.01 -6.25 7.80
C VAL A 68 5.63 -4.86 7.86
N PRO A 69 5.92 -4.30 9.04
CA PRO A 69 6.63 -3.02 9.16
C PRO A 69 7.91 -3.01 8.32
N ALA A 70 8.08 -1.98 7.51
CA ALA A 70 9.29 -1.79 6.73
C ALA A 70 10.39 -1.15 7.59
N THR A 71 11.63 -1.25 7.11
CA THR A 71 12.72 -0.46 7.70
C THR A 71 12.58 1.01 7.30
N PRO A 72 13.12 1.96 8.09
CA PRO A 72 12.93 3.40 7.83
C PRO A 72 13.46 3.91 6.47
N ASP A 73 14.33 3.14 5.81
CA ASP A 73 14.95 3.42 4.52
C ASP A 73 14.20 2.82 3.32
N HIS A 74 13.10 2.10 3.54
CA HIS A 74 12.39 1.40 2.48
C HIS A 74 11.61 2.34 1.55
N HIS A 75 10.78 3.23 2.12
CA HIS A 75 10.17 4.39 1.44
C HIS A 75 9.64 5.38 2.48
N ALA A 76 9.30 6.59 2.03
CA ALA A 76 8.85 7.68 2.89
C ALA A 76 7.53 7.35 3.62
N ASN A 77 7.27 8.05 4.73
CA ASN A 77 5.97 7.97 5.39
C ASN A 77 4.86 8.48 4.46
N LEU A 78 3.62 8.05 4.72
CA LEU A 78 2.50 8.41 3.86
C LEU A 78 2.29 9.94 3.78
N ASP A 79 2.47 10.66 4.89
CA ASP A 79 2.32 12.12 4.91
C ASP A 79 3.27 12.85 3.95
N GLU A 80 4.48 12.32 3.77
CA GLU A 80 5.47 12.82 2.81
C GLU A 80 5.14 12.38 1.38
N ALA A 81 4.71 11.13 1.20
CA ALA A 81 4.37 10.58 -0.11
C ALA A 81 3.13 11.26 -0.73
N LEU A 82 2.21 11.78 0.08
CA LEU A 82 0.97 12.43 -0.37
C LEU A 82 1.19 13.63 -1.29
N ASP A 83 2.35 14.29 -1.22
CA ASP A 83 2.69 15.42 -2.11
C ASP A 83 2.95 14.99 -3.55
N GLU A 84 3.25 13.70 -3.79
CA GLU A 84 3.51 13.15 -5.12
C GLU A 84 2.30 12.40 -5.70
N ILE A 85 1.23 12.21 -4.92
CA ILE A 85 0.01 11.50 -5.33
C ILE A 85 -0.84 12.38 -6.25
N LEU A 86 -1.26 11.81 -7.38
CA LEU A 86 -2.04 12.51 -8.39
C LEU A 86 -3.52 12.17 -8.32
N ASN A 87 -3.85 10.93 -7.95
CA ASN A 87 -5.22 10.41 -7.98
C ASN A 87 -5.60 9.73 -6.67
N PHE A 88 -6.89 9.75 -6.36
CA PHE A 88 -7.48 9.09 -5.20
C PHE A 88 -8.72 8.30 -5.64
N GLU A 89 -8.69 6.98 -5.50
CA GLU A 89 -9.80 6.11 -5.95
C GLU A 89 -10.69 5.62 -4.81
N SER A 90 -10.43 6.07 -3.59
CA SER A 90 -11.26 5.73 -2.44
C SER A 90 -12.45 6.69 -2.30
N PRO A 91 -13.59 6.22 -1.76
CA PRO A 91 -14.67 7.12 -1.38
C PRO A 91 -14.25 8.04 -0.20
N PRO A 92 -15.00 9.12 0.08
CA PRO A 92 -14.79 9.91 1.27
C PRO A 92 -14.74 9.04 2.54
N PRO A 93 -13.81 9.32 3.48
CA PRO A 93 -12.96 10.51 3.53
C PRO A 93 -11.64 10.39 2.77
N PHE A 94 -11.28 9.26 2.16
CA PHE A 94 -9.93 9.04 1.61
C PHE A 94 -9.78 9.44 0.14
N ASN A 95 -10.61 10.37 -0.32
CA ASN A 95 -10.67 10.83 -1.70
C ASN A 95 -9.84 12.11 -1.95
N SER A 96 -9.02 12.54 -1.00
CA SER A 96 -8.10 13.67 -1.14
C SER A 96 -6.92 13.59 -0.18
N ALA A 97 -5.80 14.23 -0.53
CA ALA A 97 -4.60 14.27 0.31
C ALA A 97 -4.88 14.90 1.69
N GLU A 98 -5.59 16.02 1.72
CA GLU A 98 -5.91 16.75 2.96
C GLU A 98 -6.69 15.89 3.96
N ALA A 99 -7.64 15.09 3.46
CA ALA A 99 -8.45 14.23 4.30
C ALA A 99 -7.67 13.00 4.80
N VAL A 100 -6.77 12.44 3.98
CA VAL A 100 -5.82 11.41 4.44
C VAL A 100 -4.89 11.97 5.51
N ARG A 101 -4.27 13.15 5.31
CA ARG A 101 -3.43 13.81 6.33
C ARG A 101 -4.21 14.04 7.64
N THR A 102 -5.44 14.53 7.54
CA THR A 102 -6.32 14.76 8.70
C THR A 102 -6.57 13.45 9.46
N TYR A 103 -6.80 12.34 8.75
CA TYR A 103 -6.94 11.03 9.36
C TYR A 103 -5.68 10.60 10.10
N LEU A 104 -4.50 10.70 9.47
CA LEU A 104 -3.21 10.33 10.06
C LEU A 104 -2.90 11.13 11.34
N GLN A 105 -3.16 12.45 11.31
CA GLN A 105 -2.99 13.32 12.49
C GLN A 105 -3.88 12.90 13.67
N ASN A 106 -5.08 12.37 13.39
CA ASN A 106 -5.97 11.87 14.43
C ASN A 106 -5.52 10.50 14.99
N GLN A 107 -4.86 9.67 14.18
CA GLN A 107 -4.29 8.40 14.65
C GLN A 107 -3.06 8.60 15.55
N GLY A 108 -2.30 9.68 15.34
CA GLY A 108 -1.11 10.02 16.14
C GLY A 108 -1.41 10.69 17.49
N ARG A 109 -2.67 11.06 17.78
CA ARG A 109 -3.07 11.62 19.08
C ARG A 109 -3.36 10.48 20.06
N VAL A 110 -2.36 10.13 20.87
CA VAL A 110 -2.49 9.25 22.06
C VAL A 110 -2.18 10.03 23.32
#